data_AF-A0A2H9NBY5-F1
#
_entry.id   AF-A0A2H9NBY5-F1
#
_cell.length_a   1.000
_cell.length_b   1.000
_cell.length_c   1.000
_cell.angle_alpha   90.00
_cell.angle_beta   90.00
_cell.angle_gamma   90.00
#
_symmetry.space_group_name_H-M   'P 1'
#
loop_
_entity.id
_entity.type
_entity.pdbx_description
1 polymer ?
#
loop_
_entity_poly.entity_id
_entity_poly.type
_entity_poly.pdbx_seq_one_letter_code
_entity_poly.pdbx_strand_id
1 'polypeptide(L)'
;MKRIILLLLFLPVAFAGSTIFVAHSDDEIIGASNVLIRNNNVTVIVFTDGAPEEYNKSYADELLRKNEQLSALSLLNKSITIKYYDFDDLNFYNDLGVFGLFRTVYSITFYMNNHCSDTFYTHAYEAGHVDHDTVNFIVKKAHELSNCGNNLMEFTE
;
A
#
# COMPACT_ATOMS: atom_id res chain seq x y z
N MET A 1 -28.88 37.25 -17.36
CA MET A 1 -28.28 36.61 -16.16
C MET A 1 -27.34 35.52 -16.60
N LYS A 2 -26.01 35.73 -16.51
CA LYS A 2 -25.02 34.69 -16.83
C LYS A 2 -24.92 33.75 -15.64
N ARG A 3 -25.29 32.48 -15.82
CA ARG A 3 -25.06 31.43 -14.82
C ARG A 3 -23.57 31.14 -14.77
N ILE A 4 -22.90 31.53 -13.69
CA ILE A 4 -21.56 31.06 -13.37
C ILE A 4 -21.72 29.62 -12.88
N ILE A 5 -21.31 28.67 -13.71
CA ILE A 5 -21.14 27.28 -13.28
C ILE A 5 -19.82 27.25 -12.52
N LEU A 6 -19.91 27.15 -11.20
CA LEU A 6 -18.75 26.93 -10.33
C LEU A 6 -18.33 25.47 -10.48
N LEU A 7 -17.37 25.17 -11.36
CA LEU A 7 -16.69 23.88 -11.36
C LEU A 7 -15.87 23.83 -10.06
N LEU A 8 -16.34 23.09 -9.06
CA LEU A 8 -15.53 22.68 -7.92
C LEU A 8 -14.51 21.68 -8.44
N LEU A 9 -13.36 22.18 -8.89
CA LEU A 9 -12.16 21.37 -9.06
C LEU A 9 -11.79 20.87 -7.65
N PHE A 10 -12.00 19.58 -7.39
CA PHE A 10 -11.38 18.91 -6.26
C PHE A 10 -9.88 18.93 -6.50
N LEU A 11 -9.22 19.98 -6.00
CA LEU A 11 -7.78 19.99 -5.92
C LEU A 11 -7.40 18.91 -4.90
N PRO A 12 -6.54 17.95 -5.28
CA PRO A 12 -6.07 16.96 -4.32
C PRO A 12 -5.38 17.69 -3.16
N VAL A 13 -5.74 17.33 -1.93
CA VAL A 13 -5.02 17.81 -0.75
C VAL A 13 -3.67 17.10 -0.75
N ALA A 14 -2.61 17.83 -1.08
CA ALA A 14 -1.26 17.31 -0.98
C ALA A 14 -0.95 17.00 0.49
N PHE A 15 -0.61 15.75 0.77
CA PHE A 15 -0.19 15.31 2.09
C PHE A 15 1.34 15.19 2.05
N ALA A 16 2.02 16.04 2.83
CA ALA A 16 3.47 15.93 2.98
C ALA A 16 3.80 14.60 3.67
N GLY A 17 4.48 13.70 2.96
CA GLY A 17 4.73 12.33 3.42
C GLY A 17 4.88 11.32 2.29
N SER A 18 5.27 10.10 2.67
CA SER A 18 5.40 8.98 1.75
C SER A 18 4.37 7.90 2.05
N THR A 19 3.87 7.24 1.02
CA THR A 19 3.09 6.02 1.18
C THR A 19 3.84 4.84 0.61
N ILE A 20 3.98 3.77 1.39
CA ILE A 20 4.59 2.50 1.00
C ILE A 20 3.48 1.46 0.93
N PHE A 21 3.33 0.83 -0.23
CA PHE A 21 2.43 -0.29 -0.44
C PHE A 21 3.24 -1.58 -0.37
N VAL A 22 2.85 -2.49 0.51
CA VAL A 22 3.53 -3.76 0.76
C VAL A 22 2.55 -4.91 0.70
N ALA A 23 3.02 -6.09 0.32
CA ALA A 23 2.19 -7.28 0.35
C ALA A 23 2.06 -7.73 1.81
N HIS A 24 3.18 -7.93 2.48
CA HIS A 24 3.25 -8.55 3.80
C HIS A 24 3.75 -7.59 4.88
N SER A 25 3.58 -8.02 6.12
CA SER A 25 4.04 -7.31 7.31
C SER A 25 5.49 -7.68 7.63
N ASP A 26 6.42 -7.07 6.90
CA ASP A 26 7.88 -7.15 7.05
C ASP A 26 8.58 -6.53 5.83
N ASP A 27 7.96 -6.61 4.66
CA ASP A 27 8.39 -6.00 3.40
C ASP A 27 8.86 -4.53 3.57
N GLU A 28 8.14 -3.72 4.37
CA GLU A 28 8.52 -2.31 4.54
C GLU A 28 9.83 -2.16 5.34
N ILE A 29 10.11 -3.12 6.22
CA ILE A 29 11.32 -3.17 7.04
C ILE A 29 12.47 -3.77 6.25
N ILE A 30 12.24 -4.86 5.49
CA ILE A 30 13.26 -5.58 4.73
C ILE A 30 13.61 -4.80 3.46
N GLY A 31 12.64 -4.62 2.56
CA GLY A 31 12.85 -4.02 1.25
C GLY A 31 12.80 -2.49 1.26
N ALA A 32 11.97 -1.88 2.11
CA ALA A 32 11.78 -0.42 2.11
C ALA A 32 12.49 0.33 3.25
N SER A 33 13.46 -0.28 3.95
CA SER A 33 14.19 0.36 5.06
C SER A 33 14.77 1.74 4.72
N ASN A 34 15.33 1.91 3.52
CA ASN A 34 15.85 3.20 3.05
C ASN A 34 14.76 4.26 2.91
N VAL A 35 13.54 3.87 2.55
CA VAL A 35 12.38 4.77 2.49
C VAL A 35 12.00 5.20 3.90
N LEU A 36 11.91 4.25 4.83
CA LEU A 36 11.59 4.52 6.23
C LEU A 36 12.62 5.45 6.89
N ILE A 37 13.92 5.25 6.65
CA ILE A 37 14.98 6.08 7.22
C ILE A 37 14.90 7.52 6.70
N ARG A 38 14.62 7.72 5.41
CA ARG A 38 14.67 9.04 4.75
C ARG A 38 13.42 9.88 4.95
N ASN A 39 12.28 9.27 5.30
CA ASN A 39 11.00 9.96 5.41
C ASN A 39 10.52 10.02 6.86
N ASN A 40 9.97 11.16 7.31
CA ASN A 40 9.53 11.34 8.70
C ASN A 40 8.03 11.10 8.92
N ASN A 41 7.24 11.17 7.84
CA ASN A 41 5.81 10.90 7.84
C ASN A 41 5.53 9.83 6.79
N VAL A 42 5.23 8.61 7.23
CA VAL A 42 5.06 7.45 6.36
C VAL A 42 3.70 6.81 6.63
N THR A 43 2.95 6.52 5.57
CA THR A 43 1.84 5.58 5.62
C THR A 43 2.27 4.25 5.01
N VAL A 44 2.09 3.15 5.74
CA VAL A 44 2.29 1.79 5.23
C VAL A 44 0.92 1.18 4.96
N ILE A 45 0.71 0.69 3.75
CA ILE A 45 -0.50 -0.04 3.35
C ILE A 45 -0.10 -1.48 3.10
N VAL A 46 -0.58 -2.37 3.97
CA VAL A 46 -0.30 -3.81 3.95
C VAL A 46 -1.50 -4.52 3.33
N PHE A 47 -1.27 -5.31 2.29
CA PHE A 47 -2.34 -5.96 1.54
C PHE A 47 -2.78 -7.27 2.19
N THR A 48 -1.84 -8.13 2.58
CA THR A 48 -2.11 -9.44 3.14
C THR A 48 -1.81 -9.48 4.64
N ASP A 49 -2.27 -10.52 5.32
CA ASP A 49 -1.93 -10.76 6.72
C ASP A 49 -0.53 -11.35 6.93
N GLY A 50 0.16 -11.77 5.86
CA GLY A 50 1.42 -12.51 5.94
C GLY A 50 1.28 -13.89 6.59
N ALA A 51 0.08 -14.41 6.74
CA ALA A 51 -0.15 -15.70 7.37
C ALA A 51 -0.99 -16.54 6.40
N PRO A 52 -0.37 -17.43 5.60
CA PRO A 52 -1.12 -18.19 4.60
C PRO A 52 -2.08 -19.19 5.24
N GLU A 53 -3.35 -19.21 4.83
CA GLU A 53 -4.33 -20.21 5.33
C GLU A 53 -3.88 -21.64 5.06
N GLU A 54 -3.18 -21.87 3.95
CA GLU A 54 -2.69 -23.19 3.55
C GLU A 54 -1.75 -23.84 4.57
N TYR A 55 -1.14 -23.05 5.46
CA TYR A 55 -0.30 -23.55 6.55
C TYR A 55 -1.04 -23.77 7.87
N ASN A 56 -2.38 -23.85 7.82
CA ASN A 56 -3.26 -23.98 8.99
C ASN A 56 -3.06 -22.82 9.98
N LYS A 57 -3.06 -21.60 9.46
CA LYS A 57 -2.94 -20.39 10.29
C LYS A 57 -4.00 -20.37 11.38
N SER A 58 -3.63 -19.87 12.54
CA SER A 58 -4.55 -19.45 13.57
C SER A 58 -4.69 -17.93 13.54
N TYR A 59 -5.80 -17.42 14.07
CA TYR A 59 -5.96 -15.99 14.31
C TYR A 59 -4.83 -15.40 15.19
N ALA A 60 -4.19 -16.23 16.02
CA ALA A 60 -3.05 -15.80 16.82
C ALA A 60 -1.81 -15.50 15.96
N ASP A 61 -1.65 -16.16 14.81
CA ASP A 61 -0.50 -15.96 13.91
C ASP A 61 -0.59 -14.61 13.18
N GLU A 62 -1.77 -14.25 12.67
CA GLU A 62 -2.04 -12.90 12.12
C GLU A 62 -1.74 -11.81 13.15
N LEU A 63 -2.26 -11.98 14.38
CA LEU A 63 -2.02 -11.03 15.46
C LEU A 63 -0.53 -10.94 15.84
N LEU A 64 0.18 -12.07 15.83
CA LEU A 64 1.61 -12.10 16.11
C LEU A 64 2.37 -11.28 15.07
N ARG A 65 2.12 -11.50 13.77
CA ARG A 65 2.76 -10.74 12.68
C ARG A 65 2.50 -9.23 12.78
N LYS A 66 1.24 -8.83 13.03
CA LYS A 66 0.89 -7.41 13.27
C LYS A 66 1.65 -6.82 14.46
N ASN A 67 1.79 -7.58 15.56
CA ASN A 67 2.53 -7.12 16.73
C ASN A 67 4.04 -7.02 16.48
N GLU A 68 4.61 -7.93 15.69
CA GLU A 68 6.02 -7.88 15.28
C GLU A 68 6.29 -6.64 14.41
N GLN A 69 5.45 -6.38 13.41
CA GLN A 69 5.53 -5.16 12.59
C GLN A 69 5.44 -3.90 13.45
N LEU A 70 4.42 -3.80 14.33
CA LEU A 70 4.28 -2.65 15.21
C LEU A 70 5.49 -2.47 16.13
N SER A 71 6.02 -3.55 16.68
CA SER A 71 7.19 -3.53 17.55
C SER A 71 8.41 -3.02 16.78
N ALA A 72 8.68 -3.53 15.59
CA ALA A 72 9.81 -3.12 14.77
C ALA A 72 9.69 -1.66 14.31
N LEU A 73 8.52 -1.23 13.84
CA LEU A 73 8.28 0.16 13.43
C LEU A 73 8.33 1.14 14.61
N SER A 74 7.97 0.72 15.83
CA SER A 74 8.07 1.56 17.03
C SER A 74 9.52 1.93 17.40
N LEU A 75 10.51 1.18 16.90
CA LEU A 75 11.93 1.50 17.06
C LEU A 75 12.35 2.69 16.19
N LEU A 76 11.56 3.00 15.16
CA LEU A 76 11.74 4.16 14.32
C LEU A 76 11.03 5.35 15.00
N ASN A 77 11.81 6.28 15.55
CA ASN A 77 11.28 7.51 16.15
C ASN A 77 10.68 8.47 15.09
N LYS A 78 9.58 8.07 14.45
CA LYS A 78 8.96 8.67 13.27
C LYS A 78 7.43 8.59 13.35
N SER A 79 6.74 9.41 12.55
CA SER A 79 5.30 9.33 12.38
C SER A 79 4.98 8.26 11.35
N ILE A 80 4.49 7.11 11.81
CA ILE A 80 4.12 5.97 10.95
C ILE A 80 2.64 5.64 11.17
N THR A 81 1.87 5.62 10.09
CA THR A 81 0.49 5.14 10.07
C THR A 81 0.43 3.84 9.30
N ILE A 82 -0.26 2.82 9.81
CA ILE A 82 -0.40 1.52 9.13
C ILE A 82 -1.88 1.30 8.80
N LYS A 83 -2.15 0.81 7.59
CA LYS A 83 -3.48 0.37 7.15
C LYS A 83 -3.38 -1.03 6.60
N TYR A 84 -4.26 -1.92 7.05
CA TYR A 84 -4.31 -3.30 6.60
C TYR A 84 -5.55 -3.53 5.74
N TYR A 85 -5.40 -4.30 4.66
CA TYR A 85 -6.51 -4.85 3.88
C TYR A 85 -6.86 -6.29 4.27
N ASP A 86 -5.96 -7.00 4.95
CA ASP A 86 -6.16 -8.34 5.51
C ASP A 86 -6.62 -9.40 4.48
N PHE A 87 -6.08 -9.34 3.25
CA PHE A 87 -6.22 -10.44 2.29
C PHE A 87 -5.41 -11.67 2.73
N ASP A 88 -5.80 -12.88 2.29
CA ASP A 88 -5.03 -14.09 2.60
C ASP A 88 -3.70 -14.10 1.85
N ASP A 89 -2.61 -14.34 2.58
CA ASP A 89 -1.27 -14.51 2.02
C ASP A 89 -1.20 -15.76 1.13
N LEU A 90 -0.45 -15.70 0.03
CA LEU A 90 -0.32 -16.69 -1.04
C LEU A 90 -1.60 -17.01 -1.83
N ASN A 91 -2.78 -16.64 -1.33
CA ASN A 91 -4.05 -16.72 -2.06
C ASN A 91 -4.56 -15.35 -2.53
N PHE A 92 -3.88 -14.25 -2.20
CA PHE A 92 -4.30 -12.88 -2.49
C PHE A 92 -4.78 -12.69 -3.94
N TYR A 93 -4.00 -13.15 -4.92
CA TYR A 93 -4.38 -13.07 -6.33
C TYR A 93 -5.67 -13.86 -6.63
N ASN A 94 -5.80 -15.07 -6.10
CA ASN A 94 -6.95 -15.95 -6.31
C ASN A 94 -8.21 -15.39 -5.65
N ASP A 95 -8.08 -14.89 -4.42
CA ASP A 95 -9.16 -14.34 -3.61
C ASP A 95 -9.74 -13.07 -4.20
N LEU A 96 -8.90 -12.24 -4.81
CA LEU A 96 -9.37 -11.10 -5.57
C LEU A 96 -10.26 -11.55 -6.73
N GLY A 97 -9.81 -12.54 -7.49
CA GLY A 97 -10.36 -12.83 -8.81
C GLY A 97 -10.42 -11.57 -9.70
N VAL A 98 -11.11 -11.66 -10.84
CA VAL A 98 -11.14 -10.55 -11.81
C VAL A 98 -11.83 -9.31 -11.21
N PHE A 99 -12.98 -9.46 -10.55
CA PHE A 99 -13.73 -8.32 -10.01
C PHE A 99 -13.08 -7.71 -8.76
N GLY A 100 -12.48 -8.51 -7.90
CA GLY A 100 -11.73 -8.00 -6.75
C GLY A 100 -10.52 -7.22 -7.21
N LEU A 101 -9.78 -7.70 -8.22
CA LEU A 101 -8.64 -6.96 -8.78
C LEU A 101 -9.04 -5.55 -9.25
N PHE A 102 -10.11 -5.43 -10.03
CA PHE A 102 -10.61 -4.11 -10.45
C PHE A 102 -11.05 -3.25 -9.27
N ARG A 103 -11.79 -3.82 -8.30
CA ARG A 103 -12.23 -3.10 -7.10
C ARG A 103 -11.05 -2.57 -6.30
N THR A 104 -10.01 -3.37 -6.14
CA THR A 104 -8.81 -3.00 -5.38
C THR A 104 -8.03 -1.92 -6.12
N VAL A 105 -7.86 -2.00 -7.44
CA VAL A 105 -7.28 -0.89 -8.24
C VAL A 105 -8.06 0.41 -8.01
N TYR A 106 -9.38 0.40 -8.13
CA TYR A 106 -10.20 1.60 -7.90
C TYR A 106 -10.14 2.10 -6.44
N SER A 107 -10.08 1.18 -5.47
CA SER A 107 -9.92 1.52 -4.05
C SER A 107 -8.60 2.25 -3.81
N ILE A 108 -7.50 1.76 -4.39
CA ILE A 108 -6.18 2.38 -4.26
C ILE A 108 -6.11 3.69 -5.05
N THR A 109 -6.71 3.80 -6.24
CA THR A 109 -6.84 5.07 -6.97
C THR A 109 -7.58 6.11 -6.13
N PHE A 110 -8.69 5.71 -5.50
CA PHE A 110 -9.44 6.58 -4.61
C PHE A 110 -8.59 7.00 -3.41
N TYR A 111 -7.87 6.05 -2.78
CA TYR A 111 -6.94 6.37 -1.69
C TYR A 111 -5.90 7.41 -2.12
N MET A 112 -5.20 7.16 -3.22
CA MET A 112 -4.16 8.07 -3.76
C MET A 112 -4.74 9.47 -4.00
N ASN A 113 -5.88 9.57 -4.70
CA ASN A 113 -6.53 10.86 -4.98
C ASN A 113 -6.89 11.66 -3.72
N ASN A 114 -7.21 10.98 -2.62
CA ASN A 114 -7.54 11.62 -1.35
C ASN A 114 -6.30 11.84 -0.44
N HIS A 115 -5.17 11.19 -0.75
CA HIS A 115 -3.94 11.22 0.03
C HIS A 115 -2.74 11.31 -0.92
N CYS A 116 -2.67 12.38 -1.71
CA CYS A 116 -1.56 12.58 -2.65
C CYS A 116 -0.25 12.81 -1.88
N SER A 117 0.43 11.70 -1.57
CA SER A 117 1.73 11.64 -0.91
C SER A 117 2.81 12.17 -1.84
N ASP A 118 3.84 12.82 -1.31
CA ASP A 118 4.97 13.34 -2.11
C ASP A 118 5.62 12.26 -2.98
N THR A 119 5.66 11.03 -2.47
CA THR A 119 6.12 9.85 -3.21
C THR A 119 5.35 8.62 -2.76
N PHE A 120 4.99 7.80 -3.75
CA PHE A 120 4.45 6.46 -3.56
C PHE A 120 5.55 5.43 -3.78
N TYR A 121 5.57 4.37 -2.99
CA TYR A 121 6.52 3.27 -3.08
C TYR A 121 5.78 1.95 -3.17
N THR A 122 6.23 1.04 -4.03
CA THR A 122 5.70 -0.33 -4.15
C THR A 122 6.82 -1.31 -4.44
N HIS A 123 6.54 -2.60 -4.36
CA HIS A 123 7.45 -3.67 -4.76
C HIS A 123 7.94 -3.48 -6.19
N ALA A 124 9.19 -3.82 -6.49
CA ALA A 124 9.61 -4.05 -7.87
C ALA A 124 8.95 -5.35 -8.38
N TYR A 125 8.65 -5.43 -9.68
CA TYR A 125 8.18 -6.67 -10.27
C TYR A 125 9.34 -7.68 -10.34
N GLU A 126 9.20 -8.84 -9.72
CA GLU A 126 10.28 -9.80 -9.54
C GLU A 126 10.02 -11.18 -10.18
N ALA A 127 8.76 -11.52 -10.50
CA ALA A 127 8.37 -12.83 -11.01
C ALA A 127 8.74 -14.01 -10.08
N GLY A 128 8.97 -13.72 -8.79
CA GLY A 128 9.35 -14.69 -7.75
C GLY A 128 8.23 -14.91 -6.72
N HIS A 129 7.60 -13.83 -6.27
CA HIS A 129 6.53 -13.82 -5.28
C HIS A 129 5.24 -13.22 -5.86
N VAL A 130 4.20 -14.05 -5.99
CA VAL A 130 2.93 -13.65 -6.66
C VAL A 130 2.24 -12.47 -5.98
N ASP A 131 2.30 -12.38 -4.64
CA ASP A 131 1.69 -11.27 -3.91
C ASP A 131 2.40 -9.94 -4.14
N HIS A 132 3.74 -9.93 -4.16
CA HIS A 132 4.54 -8.74 -4.47
C HIS A 132 4.20 -8.21 -5.86
N ASP A 133 4.19 -9.11 -6.85
CA ASP A 133 3.83 -8.80 -8.23
C ASP A 133 2.38 -8.30 -8.36
N THR A 134 1.45 -8.87 -7.58
CA THR A 134 0.05 -8.46 -7.56
C THR A 134 -0.10 -7.06 -6.98
N VAL A 135 0.59 -6.76 -5.88
CA VAL A 135 0.65 -5.40 -5.30
C VAL A 135 1.28 -4.42 -6.28
N ASN A 136 2.41 -4.77 -6.92
CA ASN A 136 3.02 -3.93 -7.96
C ASN A 136 2.01 -3.59 -9.07
N PHE A 137 1.32 -4.60 -9.62
CA PHE A 137 0.33 -4.40 -10.67
C PHE A 137 -0.80 -3.47 -10.22
N ILE A 138 -1.39 -3.73 -9.05
CA ILE A 138 -2.50 -2.93 -8.52
C ILE A 138 -2.06 -1.49 -8.32
N VAL A 139 -0.92 -1.26 -7.69
CA VAL A 139 -0.44 0.08 -7.34
C VAL A 139 -0.05 0.85 -8.60
N LYS A 140 0.62 0.22 -9.57
CA LYS A 140 0.94 0.86 -10.86
C LYS A 140 -0.33 1.26 -11.61
N LYS A 141 -1.32 0.35 -11.71
CA LYS A 141 -2.60 0.68 -12.36
C LYS A 141 -3.36 1.76 -11.61
N ALA A 142 -3.32 1.74 -10.29
CA ALA A 142 -3.96 2.76 -9.49
C ALA A 142 -3.31 4.13 -9.68
N HIS A 143 -1.97 4.19 -9.77
CA HIS A 143 -1.20 5.40 -10.01
C HIS A 143 -1.45 5.97 -11.40
N GLU A 144 -1.45 5.13 -12.45
CA GLU A 144 -1.81 5.51 -13.83
C GLU A 144 -3.20 6.17 -13.92
N LEU A 145 -4.15 5.72 -13.09
CA LEU A 145 -5.51 6.25 -13.02
C LEU A 145 -5.67 7.41 -12.02
N SER A 146 -4.67 7.66 -11.19
CA SER A 146 -4.73 8.71 -10.17
C SER A 146 -4.47 10.09 -10.79
N ASN A 147 -5.03 11.11 -10.16
CA ASN A 147 -4.79 12.51 -10.51
C ASN A 147 -3.63 13.12 -9.69
N CYS A 148 -2.91 12.32 -8.91
CA CYS A 148 -1.72 12.78 -8.20
C CYS A 148 -0.55 12.79 -9.18
N GLY A 149 0.01 13.96 -9.48
CA GLY A 149 1.18 14.10 -10.37
C GLY A 149 2.51 13.67 -9.74
N ASN A 150 2.48 12.81 -8.72
CA ASN A 150 3.63 12.49 -7.88
C ASN A 150 4.33 11.20 -8.33
N ASN A 151 5.58 11.02 -7.92
CA ASN A 151 6.38 9.87 -8.36
C ASN A 151 5.91 8.56 -7.72
N LEU A 152 5.86 7.50 -8.51
CA LEU A 152 5.82 6.11 -8.04
C LEU A 152 7.24 5.52 -8.17
N MET A 153 7.81 5.08 -7.06
CA MET A 153 9.11 4.43 -7.00
C MET A 153 8.95 2.95 -6.62
N GLU A 154 9.92 2.14 -7.01
CA GLU A 154 9.96 0.72 -6.68
C GLU A 154 11.09 0.43 -5.68
N PHE A 155 10.88 -0.52 -4.78
CA PHE A 155 11.92 -1.07 -3.89
C PHE A 155 12.06 -2.58 -4.10
N THR A 156 13.21 -3.12 -3.72
CA THR A 156 13.55 -4.54 -3.81
C THR A 156 13.91 -5.06 -2.42
N GLU A 157 13.58 -6.32 -2.14
CA GLU A 157 14.03 -7.05 -0.95
C GLU A 157 15.41 -7.70 -1.11
#